data_AF-A0A1G6AJQ1-F1
#
_entry.id   AF-A0A1G6AJQ1-F1
#
_cell.length_a   1.000
_cell.length_b   1.000
_cell.length_c   1.000
_cell.angle_alpha   90.00
_cell.angle_beta   90.00
_cell.angle_gamma   90.00
#
_symmetry.space_group_name_H-M   'P 1'
#
loop_
_entity.id
_entity.type
_entity.pdbx_description
1 polymer ?
#
loop_
_entity_poly.entity_id
_entity_poly.type
_entity_poly.pdbx_seq_one_letter_code
_entity_poly.pdbx_strand_id
1 'polypeptide(L)'
;MHMAYFVEELTEWLETVKTLANLTPKEQAQITKAGAEVFRDALEEETKRKHYSNHKDLKYGHMADNITVQAKDIDGIVNGKSSVGWDNRYHANNARRLNDGTKKYRADHFVTNVQNDNSVQERVLLAEKKEYDKIIKKRGG
;
A
#
# COMPACT_ATOMS: atom_id res chain seq x y z
N MET A 1 -24.33 -5.24 44.44
CA MET A 1 -22.93 -4.98 44.01
C MET A 1 -22.51 -5.74 42.75
N HIS A 2 -23.11 -6.88 42.38
CA HIS A 2 -22.73 -7.64 41.16
C HIS A 2 -23.30 -7.09 39.83
N MET A 3 -24.45 -6.41 39.85
CA MET A 3 -25.05 -5.83 38.64
C MET A 3 -24.27 -4.64 38.06
N ALA A 4 -23.57 -3.87 38.90
CA ALA A 4 -22.79 -2.71 38.44
C ALA A 4 -21.53 -3.15 37.69
N TYR A 5 -20.85 -4.18 38.18
CA TYR A 5 -19.65 -4.75 37.59
C TYR A 5 -19.90 -5.33 36.18
N PHE A 6 -21.00 -6.05 35.99
CA PHE A 6 -21.38 -6.60 34.68
C PHE A 6 -21.69 -5.51 33.63
N VAL A 7 -22.30 -4.39 34.06
CA VAL A 7 -22.60 -3.27 33.16
C VAL A 7 -21.32 -2.52 32.78
N GLU A 8 -20.35 -2.38 33.69
CA GLU A 8 -19.03 -1.82 33.39
C GLU A 8 -18.28 -2.69 32.36
N GLU A 9 -18.18 -4.01 32.58
CA GLU A 9 -17.52 -4.93 31.64
C GLU A 9 -18.16 -4.91 30.24
N LEU A 10 -19.49 -4.88 30.15
CA LEU A 10 -20.19 -4.78 28.86
C LEU A 10 -19.97 -3.43 28.18
N THR A 11 -19.84 -2.35 28.95
CA THR A 11 -19.59 -1.01 28.41
C THR A 11 -18.17 -0.91 27.87
N GLU A 12 -17.18 -1.40 28.61
CA GLU A 12 -15.78 -1.47 28.15
C GLU A 12 -15.64 -2.36 26.91
N TRP A 13 -16.35 -3.50 26.87
CA TRP A 13 -16.39 -4.35 25.69
C TRP A 13 -17.04 -3.65 24.50
N LEU A 14 -18.17 -2.97 24.70
CA LEU A 14 -18.86 -2.23 23.65
C LEU A 14 -17.98 -1.09 23.10
N GLU A 15 -17.30 -0.36 23.98
CA GLU A 15 -16.36 0.68 23.56
C GLU A 15 -15.18 0.09 22.79
N THR A 16 -14.63 -1.04 23.21
CA THR A 16 -13.58 -1.79 22.49
C THR A 16 -14.05 -2.21 21.10
N VAL A 17 -15.26 -2.76 20.97
CA VAL A 17 -15.85 -3.15 19.68
C VAL A 17 -16.09 -1.92 18.80
N LYS A 18 -16.52 -0.79 19.35
CA LYS A 18 -16.67 0.47 18.60
C LYS A 18 -15.33 1.03 18.13
N THR A 19 -14.27 0.98 18.94
CA THR A 19 -12.92 1.38 18.50
C THR A 19 -12.34 0.45 17.46
N LEU A 20 -12.64 -0.84 17.53
CA LEU A 20 -12.28 -1.82 16.49
C LEU A 20 -13.04 -1.58 15.18
N ALA A 21 -14.32 -1.19 15.27
CA ALA A 21 -15.19 -0.97 14.12
C ALA A 21 -14.99 0.40 13.44
N ASN A 22 -14.50 1.42 14.16
CA ASN A 22 -14.42 2.80 13.67
C ASN A 22 -12.96 3.30 13.52
N LEU A 23 -12.23 2.75 12.55
CA LEU A 23 -10.99 3.38 12.08
C LEU A 23 -11.32 4.64 11.28
N THR A 24 -10.66 5.75 11.59
CA THR A 24 -10.78 6.96 10.76
C THR A 24 -10.15 6.74 9.39
N PRO A 25 -10.53 7.50 8.34
CA PRO A 25 -9.85 7.43 7.04
C PRO A 25 -8.33 7.65 7.13
N LYS A 26 -7.87 8.44 8.11
CA LYS A 26 -6.44 8.66 8.34
C LYS A 26 -5.73 7.41 8.89
N GLU A 27 -6.36 6.70 9.82
CA GLU A 27 -5.80 5.45 10.36
C GLU A 27 -5.86 4.31 9.35
N GLN A 28 -6.95 4.23 8.58
CA GLN A 28 -7.03 3.32 7.43
C GLN A 28 -5.92 3.62 6.42
N ALA A 29 -5.66 4.90 6.12
CA ALA A 29 -4.58 5.30 5.23
C ALA A 29 -3.20 4.99 5.82
N GLN A 30 -3.03 5.07 7.15
CA GLN A 30 -1.79 4.65 7.82
C GLN A 30 -1.56 3.14 7.68
N ILE A 31 -2.61 2.33 7.82
CA ILE A 31 -2.56 0.87 7.63
C ILE A 31 -2.20 0.55 6.17
N THR A 32 -2.99 1.06 5.21
CA THR A 32 -2.77 0.76 3.79
C THR A 32 -1.46 1.33 3.28
N LYS A 33 -0.92 2.41 3.88
CA LYS A 33 0.40 2.92 3.54
C LYS A 33 1.50 1.90 3.89
N ALA A 34 1.39 1.21 5.02
CA ALA A 34 2.36 0.18 5.39
C ALA A 34 2.40 -0.97 4.37
N GLY A 35 1.22 -1.40 3.90
CA GLY A 35 1.11 -2.34 2.79
C GLY A 35 1.68 -1.79 1.48
N ALA A 36 1.36 -0.53 1.16
CA ALA A 36 1.83 0.16 -0.04
C ALA A 36 3.36 0.30 -0.10
N GLU A 37 4.04 0.50 1.05
CA GLU A 37 5.50 0.51 1.12
C GLU A 37 6.11 -0.84 0.76
N VAL A 38 5.53 -1.95 1.23
CA VAL A 38 5.97 -3.31 0.85
C VAL A 38 5.74 -3.57 -0.63
N PHE A 39 4.59 -3.16 -1.17
CA PHE A 39 4.29 -3.30 -2.60
C PHE A 39 5.24 -2.47 -3.45
N ARG A 40 5.58 -1.23 -3.04
CA ARG A 40 6.59 -0.40 -3.71
C ARG A 40 7.91 -1.14 -3.81
N ASP A 41 8.40 -1.72 -2.71
CA ASP A 41 9.70 -2.39 -2.70
C ASP A 41 9.72 -3.61 -3.65
N ALA A 42 8.63 -4.39 -3.67
CA ALA A 42 8.49 -5.51 -4.61
C ALA A 42 8.43 -5.03 -6.08
N LEU A 43 7.72 -3.94 -6.34
CA LEU A 43 7.63 -3.36 -7.68
C LEU A 43 8.97 -2.76 -8.12
N GLU A 44 9.71 -2.14 -7.20
CA GLU A 44 11.06 -1.62 -7.45
C GLU A 44 12.01 -2.75 -7.83
N GLU A 45 12.02 -3.84 -7.06
CA GLU A 45 12.85 -5.02 -7.34
C GLU A 45 12.57 -5.59 -8.74
N GLU A 46 11.29 -5.83 -9.07
CA GLU A 46 10.91 -6.37 -10.37
C GLU A 46 11.24 -5.38 -11.51
N THR A 47 11.01 -4.09 -11.29
CA THR A 47 11.36 -3.05 -12.26
C THR A 47 12.87 -3.02 -12.49
N LYS A 48 13.68 -3.15 -11.44
CA LYS A 48 15.14 -3.22 -11.58
C LYS A 48 15.54 -4.48 -12.36
N ARG A 49 15.01 -5.63 -11.96
CA ARG A 49 15.35 -6.92 -12.56
C ARG A 49 15.10 -6.96 -14.07
N LYS A 50 14.01 -6.33 -14.54
CA LYS A 50 13.60 -6.41 -15.95
C LYS A 50 13.96 -5.18 -16.79
N HIS A 51 14.02 -4.00 -16.18
CA HIS A 51 14.04 -2.74 -16.91
C HIS A 51 15.10 -1.74 -16.41
N TYR A 52 16.03 -2.17 -15.55
CA TYR A 52 17.19 -1.35 -15.22
C TYR A 52 18.20 -1.34 -16.37
N SER A 53 18.85 -0.20 -16.56
CA SER A 53 19.91 -0.05 -17.55
C SER A 53 21.14 0.59 -16.91
N ASN A 54 22.31 0.35 -17.49
CA ASN A 54 23.56 0.98 -17.04
C ASN A 54 23.74 2.41 -17.59
N HIS A 55 22.75 2.94 -18.32
CA HIS A 55 22.82 4.29 -18.88
C HIS A 55 22.61 5.34 -17.81
N LYS A 56 23.38 6.43 -17.84
CA LYS A 56 23.17 7.55 -16.89
C LYS A 56 21.94 8.37 -17.31
N ASP A 57 20.81 8.13 -16.65
CA ASP A 57 19.55 8.87 -16.86
C ASP A 57 19.55 10.23 -16.13
N LEU A 58 20.35 11.19 -16.62
CA LEU A 58 20.66 12.44 -15.92
C LEU A 58 19.45 13.37 -15.66
N LYS A 59 18.36 13.25 -16.43
CA LYS A 59 17.23 14.20 -16.34
C LYS A 59 16.15 13.78 -15.35
N TYR A 60 15.73 12.51 -15.40
CA TYR A 60 14.62 12.00 -14.60
C TYR A 60 15.01 10.79 -13.75
N GLY A 61 16.26 10.32 -13.83
CA GLY A 61 16.68 9.09 -13.19
C GLY A 61 16.01 7.85 -13.78
N HIS A 62 16.36 6.70 -13.22
CA HIS A 62 15.78 5.43 -13.63
C HIS A 62 14.36 5.27 -13.10
N MET A 63 13.49 4.70 -13.94
CA MET A 63 12.10 4.40 -13.57
C MET A 63 12.00 3.55 -12.30
N ALA A 64 12.92 2.58 -12.14
CA ALA A 64 12.93 1.70 -10.99
C ALA A 64 13.20 2.43 -9.66
N ASP A 65 13.97 3.52 -9.69
CA ASP A 65 14.37 4.28 -8.51
C ASP A 65 13.34 5.37 -8.13
N ASN A 66 12.26 5.52 -8.90
CA ASN A 66 11.29 6.63 -8.79
C ASN A 66 9.85 6.13 -8.58
N ILE A 67 9.69 5.02 -7.85
CA ILE A 67 8.36 4.52 -7.44
C ILE A 67 7.97 5.19 -6.12
N THR A 68 6.81 5.80 -6.09
CA THR A 68 6.32 6.60 -4.98
C THR A 68 5.14 5.92 -4.29
N VAL A 69 4.98 6.24 -3.00
CA VAL A 69 3.84 5.82 -2.17
C VAL A 69 3.16 7.08 -1.66
N GLN A 70 1.84 7.13 -1.76
CA GLN A 70 1.04 8.16 -1.10
C GLN A 70 -0.07 7.52 -0.26
N ALA A 71 -0.29 8.06 0.95
CA ALA A 71 -1.39 7.68 1.85
C ALA A 71 -2.72 8.33 1.44
N LYS A 72 -2.99 8.28 0.14
CA LYS A 72 -4.09 8.91 -0.57
C LYS A 72 -4.47 8.02 -1.75
N ASP A 73 -5.70 8.16 -2.21
CA ASP A 73 -6.09 7.60 -3.50
C ASP A 73 -5.42 8.35 -4.68
N ILE A 74 -5.74 7.93 -5.90
CA ILE A 74 -5.15 8.47 -7.13
C ILE A 74 -5.53 9.94 -7.38
N ASP A 75 -6.63 10.42 -6.78
CA ASP A 75 -7.10 11.80 -6.85
C ASP A 75 -6.51 12.67 -5.72
N GLY A 76 -5.69 12.09 -4.85
CA GLY A 76 -5.04 12.79 -3.74
C GLY A 76 -5.93 12.95 -2.49
N ILE A 77 -7.03 12.19 -2.40
CA ILE A 77 -8.00 12.25 -1.30
C ILE A 77 -7.63 11.23 -0.23
N VAL A 78 -7.71 11.65 1.05
CA VAL A 78 -7.51 10.76 2.21
C VAL A 78 -8.84 10.06 2.53
N ASN A 79 -9.03 8.87 1.98
CA ASN A 79 -10.24 8.05 2.16
C ASN A 79 -9.95 6.63 2.70
N GLY A 80 -8.79 6.45 3.32
CA GLY A 80 -8.33 5.14 3.83
C GLY A 80 -7.50 4.32 2.84
N LYS A 81 -7.45 4.73 1.57
CA LYS A 81 -6.62 4.08 0.54
C LYS A 81 -5.23 4.71 0.48
N SER A 82 -4.28 3.90 0.04
CA SER A 82 -2.94 4.32 -0.35
C SER A 82 -2.67 3.84 -1.77
N SER A 83 -1.88 4.59 -2.53
CA SER A 83 -1.53 4.25 -3.90
C SER A 83 -0.03 4.23 -4.11
N VAL A 84 0.40 3.38 -5.05
CA VAL A 84 1.78 3.16 -5.43
C VAL A 84 1.89 3.30 -6.94
N GLY A 85 2.93 4.00 -7.41
CA GLY A 85 3.15 4.20 -8.83
C GLY A 85 4.30 5.15 -9.10
N TRP A 86 4.21 5.93 -10.18
CA TRP A 86 5.23 6.89 -10.58
C TRP A 86 4.63 8.29 -10.67
N ASP A 87 5.16 9.23 -9.90
CA ASP A 87 4.77 10.64 -9.98
C ASP A 87 5.20 11.27 -11.32
N ASN A 88 6.31 10.80 -11.88
CA ASN A 88 6.79 11.26 -13.18
C ASN A 88 5.95 10.65 -14.31
N ARG A 89 5.24 11.50 -15.05
CA ARG A 89 4.38 11.06 -16.17
C ARG A 89 5.10 10.22 -17.24
N TYR A 90 6.40 10.43 -17.45
CA TYR A 90 7.16 9.67 -18.45
C TYR A 90 7.45 8.25 -17.94
N HIS A 91 7.83 8.12 -16.68
CA HIS A 91 7.99 6.82 -16.02
C HIS A 91 6.66 6.06 -15.99
N ALA A 92 5.56 6.69 -15.57
CA ALA A 92 4.24 6.07 -15.57
C ALA A 92 3.82 5.58 -16.96
N ASN A 93 4.04 6.40 -18.01
CA ASN A 93 3.73 5.99 -19.38
C ASN A 93 4.64 4.86 -19.89
N ASN A 94 5.91 4.83 -19.49
CA ASN A 94 6.83 3.77 -19.87
C ASN A 94 6.44 2.45 -19.19
N ALA A 95 6.19 2.47 -17.88
CA ALA A 95 5.69 1.32 -17.13
C ALA A 95 4.42 0.76 -17.76
N ARG A 96 3.44 1.60 -18.09
CA ARG A 96 2.20 1.18 -18.79
C ARG A 96 2.48 0.51 -20.14
N ARG A 97 3.34 1.10 -20.98
CA ARG A 97 3.66 0.52 -22.30
C ARG A 97 4.40 -0.81 -22.21
N LEU A 98 5.29 -0.97 -21.23
CA LEU A 98 6.01 -2.21 -20.99
C LEU A 98 5.06 -3.28 -20.42
N ASN A 99 4.21 -2.89 -19.47
CA ASN A 99 3.25 -3.77 -18.82
C ASN A 99 2.14 -4.24 -19.77
N ASP A 100 1.53 -3.35 -20.55
CA ASP A 100 0.33 -3.64 -21.37
C ASP A 100 0.67 -3.89 -22.84
N GLY A 101 1.90 -3.55 -23.25
CA GLY A 101 2.33 -3.60 -24.64
C GLY A 101 1.75 -2.47 -25.49
N THR A 102 2.09 -2.52 -26.77
CA THR A 102 1.56 -1.64 -27.82
C THR A 102 1.45 -2.44 -29.12
N LYS A 103 0.93 -1.83 -30.20
CA LYS A 103 0.98 -2.45 -31.55
C LYS A 103 2.40 -2.89 -31.97
N LYS A 104 3.46 -2.25 -31.45
CA LYS A 104 4.86 -2.50 -31.83
C LYS A 104 5.68 -3.28 -30.80
N TYR A 105 5.17 -3.47 -29.58
CA TYR A 105 5.92 -4.05 -28.47
C TYR A 105 5.03 -5.02 -27.70
N ARG A 106 5.54 -6.23 -27.45
CA ARG A 106 4.84 -7.22 -26.65
C ARG A 106 4.92 -6.84 -25.17
N ALA A 107 3.77 -6.95 -24.50
CA ALA A 107 3.64 -6.79 -23.06
C ALA A 107 4.42 -7.86 -22.29
N ASP A 108 5.02 -7.48 -21.16
CA ASP A 108 5.65 -8.43 -20.24
C ASP A 108 4.94 -8.54 -18.87
N HIS A 109 3.90 -7.72 -18.69
CA HIS A 109 3.00 -7.69 -17.54
C HIS A 109 3.71 -7.58 -16.19
N PHE A 110 4.90 -6.97 -16.11
CA PHE A 110 5.68 -6.96 -14.87
C PHE A 110 4.94 -6.34 -13.67
N VAL A 111 4.21 -5.24 -13.86
CA VAL A 111 3.40 -4.62 -12.79
C VAL A 111 2.25 -5.53 -12.39
N THR A 112 1.51 -6.05 -13.37
CA THR A 112 0.36 -6.92 -13.15
C THR A 112 0.76 -8.22 -12.45
N ASN A 113 1.94 -8.76 -12.76
CA ASN A 113 2.45 -9.96 -12.11
C ASN A 113 2.78 -9.69 -10.64
N VAL A 114 3.43 -8.57 -10.31
CA VAL A 114 3.68 -8.19 -8.90
C VAL A 114 2.37 -7.94 -8.14
N GLN A 115 1.37 -7.32 -8.78
CA GLN A 115 0.04 -7.12 -8.18
C GLN A 115 -0.69 -8.43 -7.85
N ASN A 116 -0.51 -9.46 -8.68
CA ASN A 116 -1.17 -10.76 -8.55
C ASN A 116 -0.29 -11.83 -7.89
N ASP A 117 0.92 -11.48 -7.47
CA ASP A 117 1.81 -12.41 -6.78
C ASP A 117 1.33 -12.64 -5.35
N ASN A 118 0.96 -13.89 -5.05
CA ASN A 118 0.43 -14.26 -3.72
C ASN A 118 1.41 -13.94 -2.58
N SER A 119 2.71 -14.10 -2.80
CA SER A 119 3.73 -13.81 -1.78
C SER A 119 3.88 -12.31 -1.54
N VAL A 120 3.69 -11.48 -2.57
CA VAL A 120 3.62 -10.02 -2.43
C VAL A 120 2.36 -9.64 -1.66
N GLN A 121 1.21 -10.17 -2.06
CA GLN A 121 -0.08 -9.89 -1.39
C GLN A 121 -0.05 -10.29 0.09
N GLU A 122 0.53 -11.44 0.44
CA GLU A 122 0.68 -11.88 1.81
C GLU A 122 1.57 -10.92 2.62
N ARG A 123 2.74 -10.51 2.07
CA ARG A 123 3.62 -9.55 2.76
C ARG A 123 2.95 -8.19 2.95
N VAL A 124 2.18 -7.72 1.97
CA VAL A 124 1.37 -6.50 2.07
C VAL A 124 0.38 -6.62 3.21
N LEU A 125 -0.42 -7.70 3.24
CA LEU A 125 -1.42 -7.95 4.28
C LEU A 125 -0.80 -8.05 5.68
N LEU A 126 0.36 -8.71 5.81
CA LEU A 126 1.07 -8.80 7.09
C LEU A 126 1.56 -7.44 7.58
N ALA A 127 2.03 -6.57 6.67
CA ALA A 127 2.43 -5.21 7.01
C ALA A 127 1.25 -4.34 7.45
N GLU A 128 0.12 -4.43 6.73
CA GLU A 128 -1.13 -3.77 7.10
C GLU A 128 -1.62 -4.24 8.48
N LYS A 129 -1.65 -5.56 8.70
CA LYS A 129 -2.04 -6.14 9.99
C LYS A 129 -1.15 -5.63 11.13
N LYS A 130 0.17 -5.62 10.92
CA LYS A 130 1.13 -5.14 11.91
C LYS A 130 0.85 -3.68 12.29
N GLU A 131 0.48 -2.84 11.33
CA GLU A 131 0.15 -1.43 11.60
C GLU A 131 -1.22 -1.29 12.28
N TYR A 132 -2.20 -2.09 11.86
CA TYR A 132 -3.50 -2.20 12.51
C TYR A 132 -3.36 -2.55 13.99
N ASP A 133 -2.60 -3.61 14.32
CA ASP A 133 -2.39 -4.06 15.70
C ASP A 133 -1.77 -2.95 16.57
N LYS A 134 -0.86 -2.13 16.01
CA LYS A 134 -0.29 -0.98 16.72
C LYS A 134 -1.34 0.09 17.01
N ILE A 135 -2.24 0.38 16.06
CA ILE A 135 -3.29 1.37 16.22
C ILE A 135 -4.29 0.91 17.29
N ILE A 136 -4.70 -0.35 17.25
CA ILE A 136 -5.62 -0.93 18.25
C ILE A 136 -4.99 -0.90 19.65
N LYS A 137 -3.73 -1.34 19.80
CA LYS A 137 -3.02 -1.27 21.08
C LYS A 137 -2.95 0.16 21.65
N LYS A 138 -2.75 1.17 20.78
CA LYS A 138 -2.75 2.59 21.21
C LYS A 138 -4.12 3.08 21.64
N ARG A 139 -5.20 2.46 21.18
CA ARG A 139 -6.59 2.80 21.53
C ARG A 139 -7.09 2.11 22.81
N GLY A 140 -6.22 1.37 23.51
CA GLY A 140 -6.57 0.68 24.75
C GLY A 140 -7.07 -0.76 24.55
N GLY A 141 -6.84 -1.35 23.37
CA GLY A 141 -6.97 -2.80 23.14
C GLY A 141 -5.75 -3.59 23.59
#